data_AF-A0A349WI44-F1
#
_entry.id   AF-A0A349WI44-F1
#
_cell.length_a   1.000
_cell.length_b   1.000
_cell.length_c   1.000
_cell.angle_alpha   90.00
_cell.angle_beta   90.00
_cell.angle_gamma   90.00
#
_symmetry.space_group_name_H-M   'P 1'
#
loop_
_entity.id
_entity.type
_entity.pdbx_description
1 polymer ?
#
loop_
_entity_poly.entity_id
_entity_poly.type
_entity_poly.pdbx_seq_one_letter_code
_entity_poly.pdbx_strand_id
1 'polypeptide(L)'
;MDTLAFWLPLILLFVSALLGTALKRKSRDHCLKKFEKCKVILPVQAFDWQKGNLQVFAQGLELYYESPKDSPAGKLNSYILHPSEVDKIPYFLRPAPDEDTQDGYRWRKELERIRRPSFLDKMKRSVLNFYNMLRDAFGQASQAILGAINKDSTISKVKNSDKQINELKSGLTNLVPNAWEPVLEKYRGHRIVVERKTSQGMVKESGILEDYSSKYLLIREVKIQDTELLDFLKNDSTRGNKKHDFIYNRSLSMIRHTVHT
;
A
#
# COMPACT_ATOMS: atom_id res chain seq x y z
N MET A 1 47.85 -12.02 -13.98
CA MET A 1 46.46 -12.47 -13.77
C MET A 1 45.70 -11.31 -13.18
N ASP A 2 44.68 -10.87 -13.90
CA ASP A 2 44.25 -9.48 -13.94
C ASP A 2 43.55 -9.05 -12.65
N THR A 3 44.18 -8.15 -11.89
CA THR A 3 43.56 -7.47 -10.75
C THR A 3 42.21 -6.86 -11.14
N LEU A 4 42.08 -6.38 -12.38
CA LEU A 4 40.82 -5.90 -12.95
C LEU A 4 39.71 -6.97 -12.99
N ALA A 5 40.01 -8.21 -13.34
CA ALA A 5 39.02 -9.28 -13.41
C ALA A 5 38.48 -9.68 -12.02
N PHE A 6 39.29 -9.51 -10.97
CA PHE A 6 38.89 -9.75 -9.58
C PHE A 6 38.12 -8.56 -8.97
N TRP A 7 38.58 -7.33 -9.21
CA TRP A 7 37.95 -6.13 -8.62
C TRP A 7 36.66 -5.71 -9.31
N LEU A 8 36.51 -5.97 -10.61
CA LEU A 8 35.32 -5.53 -11.37
C LEU A 8 34.00 -6.15 -10.85
N PRO A 9 33.90 -7.46 -10.56
CA PRO A 9 32.70 -8.02 -9.94
C PRO A 9 32.41 -7.46 -8.54
N LEU A 10 33.46 -7.22 -7.74
CA LEU A 10 33.32 -6.69 -6.38
C LEU A 10 32.82 -5.24 -6.39
N ILE A 11 33.37 -4.40 -7.26
CA ILE A 11 32.91 -3.03 -7.48
C ILE A 11 31.48 -3.04 -8.01
N LEU A 12 31.15 -3.92 -8.95
CA LEU A 12 29.80 -4.01 -9.51
C LEU A 12 28.78 -4.43 -8.45
N LEU A 13 29.10 -5.39 -7.59
CA LEU A 13 28.27 -5.77 -6.45
C LEU A 13 28.08 -4.61 -5.47
N PHE A 14 29.16 -3.91 -5.12
CA PHE A 14 29.11 -2.79 -4.20
C PHE A 14 28.27 -1.62 -4.75
N VAL A 15 28.51 -1.24 -6.01
CA VAL A 15 27.73 -0.21 -6.71
C VAL A 15 26.27 -0.62 -6.82
N SER A 16 25.98 -1.89 -7.13
CA SER A 16 24.60 -2.39 -7.20
C SER A 16 23.91 -2.36 -5.85
N ALA A 17 24.60 -2.71 -4.76
CA ALA A 17 24.07 -2.62 -3.39
C ALA A 17 23.83 -1.16 -2.96
N LEU A 18 24.76 -0.26 -3.29
CA LEU A 18 24.65 1.17 -2.97
C LEU A 18 23.51 1.83 -3.77
N LEU A 19 23.39 1.52 -5.05
CA LEU A 19 22.25 1.94 -5.88
C LEU A 19 20.94 1.36 -5.33
N GLY A 20 20.92 0.08 -4.96
CA GLY A 20 19.74 -0.59 -4.40
C GLY A 20 19.27 0.06 -3.10
N THR A 21 20.19 0.39 -2.18
CA THR A 21 19.86 1.07 -0.91
C THR A 21 19.41 2.51 -1.13
N ALA A 22 20.07 3.26 -2.02
CA ALA A 22 19.66 4.63 -2.37
C ALA A 22 18.25 4.66 -3.01
N LEU A 23 17.98 3.75 -3.95
CA LEU A 23 16.66 3.59 -4.56
C LEU A 23 15.61 3.19 -3.51
N LYS A 24 15.93 2.29 -2.58
CA LYS A 24 15.03 1.90 -1.49
C LYS A 24 14.68 3.09 -0.59
N ARG A 25 15.65 3.95 -0.27
CA ARG A 25 15.44 5.13 0.60
C ARG A 25 14.61 6.23 -0.07
N LYS A 26 14.61 6.32 -1.39
CA LYS A 26 13.77 7.26 -2.16
C LYS A 26 12.46 6.64 -2.63
N SER A 27 12.32 5.32 -2.51
CA SER A 27 11.12 4.61 -2.91
C SER A 27 9.97 5.04 -2.02
N ARG A 28 8.91 5.51 -2.66
CA ARG A 28 7.62 5.76 -2.02
C ARG A 28 6.63 4.78 -2.63
N ASP A 29 5.69 4.32 -1.83
CA ASP A 29 4.70 3.34 -2.26
C ASP A 29 3.93 3.88 -3.48
N HIS A 30 3.84 3.09 -4.55
CA HIS A 30 3.22 3.55 -5.80
C HIS A 30 1.71 3.71 -5.69
N CYS A 31 1.04 3.02 -4.76
CA CYS A 31 -0.37 3.25 -4.48
C CYS A 31 -0.56 4.60 -3.80
N LEU A 32 0.24 4.92 -2.77
CA LEU A 32 0.17 6.22 -2.08
C LEU A 32 0.50 7.38 -3.01
N LYS A 33 1.49 7.23 -3.90
CA LYS A 33 1.83 8.26 -4.90
C LYS A 33 0.64 8.65 -5.78
N LYS A 34 -0.34 7.79 -6.00
CA LYS A 34 -1.55 8.11 -6.78
C LYS A 34 -2.46 9.12 -6.08
N PHE A 35 -2.33 9.26 -4.76
CA PHE A 35 -3.07 10.23 -3.95
C PHE A 35 -2.21 11.46 -3.62
N GLU A 36 -0.98 11.54 -4.12
CA GLU A 36 -0.11 12.71 -3.92
C GLU A 36 -0.79 13.98 -4.44
N LYS A 37 -0.79 15.04 -3.62
CA LYS A 37 -1.45 16.34 -3.83
C LYS A 37 -2.98 16.28 -3.96
N CYS A 38 -3.61 15.15 -3.66
CA CYS A 38 -5.06 15.04 -3.63
C CYS A 38 -5.60 15.37 -2.24
N LYS A 39 -6.84 15.85 -2.17
CA LYS A 39 -7.60 15.93 -0.93
C LYS A 39 -7.91 14.51 -0.45
N VAL A 40 -7.40 14.16 0.72
CA VAL A 40 -7.54 12.84 1.33
C VAL A 40 -8.14 12.99 2.71
N ILE A 41 -8.97 12.01 3.06
CA ILE A 41 -9.60 11.83 4.36
C ILE A 41 -9.06 10.51 4.91
N LEU A 42 -8.59 10.52 6.14
CA LEU A 42 -8.14 9.30 6.82
C LEU A 42 -8.61 9.28 8.27
N PRO A 43 -8.92 8.10 8.83
CA PRO A 43 -9.22 7.96 10.25
C PRO A 43 -7.90 7.97 11.05
N VAL A 44 -7.82 8.80 12.08
CA VAL A 44 -6.67 8.86 13.00
C VAL A 44 -6.96 8.08 14.28
N GLN A 45 -8.19 8.19 14.79
CA GLN A 45 -8.69 7.43 15.93
C GLN A 45 -10.12 6.97 15.63
N ALA A 46 -10.68 6.11 16.49
CA ALA A 46 -12.07 5.70 16.35
C ALA A 46 -12.96 6.95 16.32
N PHE A 47 -13.75 7.10 15.25
CA PHE A 47 -14.68 8.21 15.02
C PHE A 47 -14.04 9.60 14.79
N ASP A 48 -12.72 9.71 14.60
CA ASP A 48 -12.06 10.97 14.21
C ASP A 48 -11.37 10.84 12.85
N TRP A 49 -11.75 11.73 11.93
CA TRP A 49 -11.20 11.80 10.59
C TRP A 49 -10.45 13.11 10.39
N GLN A 50 -9.23 13.02 9.88
CA GLN A 50 -8.47 14.17 9.44
C GLN A 50 -8.55 14.30 7.91
N LYS A 51 -8.65 15.55 7.44
CA LYS A 51 -8.78 15.92 6.03
C LYS A 51 -7.66 16.88 5.66
N GLY A 52 -7.06 16.67 4.49
CA GLY A 52 -6.04 17.55 3.97
C GLY A 52 -5.48 17.10 2.63
N ASN A 53 -4.55 17.87 2.07
CA ASN A 53 -3.83 17.50 0.87
C ASN A 53 -2.66 16.57 1.23
N LEU A 54 -2.65 15.38 0.63
CA LEU A 54 -1.65 14.35 0.97
C LEU A 54 -0.32 14.63 0.29
N GLN A 55 0.76 14.64 1.07
CA GLN A 55 2.13 14.62 0.60
C GLN A 55 2.82 13.33 1.05
N VAL A 56 3.41 12.63 0.08
CA VAL A 56 3.97 11.30 0.28
C VAL A 56 5.49 11.37 0.31
N PHE A 57 6.09 10.99 1.44
CA PHE A 57 7.53 10.86 1.62
C PHE A 57 7.94 9.38 1.68
N ALA A 58 9.24 9.12 1.65
CA ALA A 58 9.74 7.75 1.79
C ALA A 58 9.61 7.20 3.22
N GLN A 59 9.57 8.09 4.23
CA GLN A 59 9.53 7.74 5.65
C GLN A 59 8.41 8.47 6.39
N GLY A 60 7.22 8.52 5.79
CA GLY A 60 6.05 9.11 6.43
C GLY A 60 5.12 9.78 5.43
N LEU A 61 4.05 10.34 5.96
CA LEU A 61 3.06 11.11 5.21
C LEU A 61 2.86 12.46 5.88
N GLU A 62 2.42 13.44 5.11
CA GLU A 62 1.99 14.74 5.64
C GLU A 62 0.64 15.10 5.02
N LEU A 63 -0.29 15.56 5.84
CA LEU A 63 -1.55 16.14 5.41
C LEU A 63 -1.50 17.65 5.62
N TYR A 64 -1.52 18.41 4.53
CA TYR A 64 -1.65 19.87 4.60
C TYR A 64 -3.11 20.26 4.75
N TYR A 65 -3.42 21.09 5.73
CA TYR A 65 -4.75 21.64 5.89
C TYR A 65 -4.99 22.76 4.87
N GLU A 66 -6.20 22.86 4.32
CA GLU A 66 -6.56 23.95 3.40
C GLU A 66 -6.58 25.31 4.10
N SER A 67 -6.99 25.31 5.38
CA SER A 67 -6.95 26.45 6.27
C SER A 67 -6.28 26.03 7.57
N PRO A 68 -5.41 26.86 8.18
CA PRO A 68 -4.77 26.53 9.44
C PRO A 68 -5.81 26.17 10.51
N LYS A 69 -5.57 25.06 11.21
CA LYS A 69 -6.46 24.55 12.27
C LYS A 69 -6.02 25.11 13.61
N ASP A 70 -6.95 25.70 14.35
CA ASP A 70 -6.65 26.18 15.71
C ASP A 70 -6.44 25.00 16.66
N SER A 71 -5.41 25.09 17.48
CA SER A 71 -4.99 24.10 18.47
C SER A 71 -4.44 24.81 19.70
N PRO A 72 -4.41 24.17 20.89
CA PRO A 72 -3.73 24.73 22.06
C PRO A 72 -2.26 25.10 21.82
N ALA A 73 -1.60 24.47 20.84
CA ALA A 73 -0.23 24.77 20.43
C ALA A 73 -0.10 25.92 19.40
N GLY A 74 -1.21 26.54 19.00
CA GLY A 74 -1.28 27.58 17.96
C GLY A 74 -1.95 27.10 16.67
N LYS A 75 -1.74 27.84 15.57
CA LYS A 75 -2.30 27.52 14.26
C LYS A 75 -1.48 26.41 13.58
N LEU A 76 -2.10 25.26 13.37
CA LEU A 76 -1.48 24.10 12.72
C LEU A 76 -1.69 24.16 11.21
N ASN A 77 -0.62 24.02 10.44
CA ASN A 77 -0.67 24.04 8.97
C ASN A 77 -0.74 22.63 8.36
N SER A 78 -0.19 21.64 9.06
CA SER A 78 -0.17 20.26 8.57
C SER A 78 -0.21 19.25 9.72
N TYR A 79 -0.43 18.00 9.35
CA TYR A 79 -0.39 16.84 10.22
C TYR A 79 0.61 15.84 9.67
N ILE A 80 1.69 15.60 10.42
CA ILE A 80 2.77 14.69 10.03
C ILE A 80 2.50 13.33 10.65
N LEU A 81 2.53 12.30 9.81
CA LEU A 81 2.32 10.91 10.16
C LEU A 81 3.64 10.15 10.02
N HIS A 82 4.16 9.67 11.14
CA HIS A 82 5.37 8.84 11.14
C HIS A 82 5.08 7.43 10.59
N PRO A 83 6.09 6.70 10.09
CA PRO A 83 5.89 5.37 9.49
C PRO A 83 5.13 4.38 10.39
N SER A 84 5.36 4.43 11.70
CA SER A 84 4.69 3.59 12.70
C SER A 84 3.21 3.90 12.86
N GLU A 85 2.79 5.12 12.54
CA GLU A 85 1.38 5.56 12.54
C GLU A 85 0.73 5.24 11.20
N VAL A 86 1.44 5.49 10.10
CA VAL A 86 0.97 5.20 8.74
C VAL A 86 0.57 3.73 8.58
N ASP A 87 1.38 2.81 9.13
CA ASP A 87 1.13 1.37 9.05
C ASP A 87 -0.12 0.92 9.84
N LYS A 88 -0.67 1.77 10.74
CA LYS A 88 -1.89 1.51 11.52
C LYS A 88 -3.15 2.10 10.89
N ILE A 89 -3.01 2.99 9.91
CA ILE A 89 -4.15 3.61 9.23
C ILE A 89 -4.86 2.54 8.38
N PRO A 90 -6.16 2.29 8.57
CA PRO A 90 -6.89 1.26 7.84
C PRO A 90 -7.11 1.61 6.37
N TYR A 91 -7.34 2.88 6.05
CA TYR A 91 -7.54 3.35 4.68
C TYR A 91 -7.26 4.84 4.52
N PHE A 92 -6.97 5.24 3.30
CA PHE A 92 -6.99 6.62 2.83
C PHE A 92 -8.13 6.76 1.83
N LEU A 93 -9.04 7.70 2.06
CA LEU A 93 -10.17 7.98 1.22
C LEU A 93 -9.91 9.25 0.41
N ARG A 94 -10.18 9.23 -0.89
CA ARG A 94 -10.20 10.41 -1.75
C ARG A 94 -11.58 10.52 -2.41
N PRO A 95 -12.34 11.59 -2.19
CA PRO A 95 -13.53 11.86 -3.00
C PRO A 95 -13.12 11.99 -4.47
N ALA A 96 -13.88 11.39 -5.39
CA ALA A 96 -13.63 11.58 -6.82
C ALA A 96 -13.63 13.09 -7.15
N PRO A 97 -12.82 13.56 -8.11
CA PRO A 97 -12.94 14.93 -8.59
C PRO A 97 -14.27 15.12 -9.33
N ASP A 98 -14.77 16.35 -9.37
CA ASP A 98 -16.00 16.71 -10.08
C ASP A 98 -15.87 16.45 -11.59
N GLU A 99 -16.90 15.85 -12.20
CA GLU A 99 -16.89 15.34 -13.57
C GLU A 99 -16.65 16.46 -14.60
N ASP A 100 -17.09 17.69 -14.30
CA ASP A 100 -16.96 18.86 -15.17
C ASP A 100 -15.59 19.55 -15.07
N THR A 101 -14.71 19.08 -14.17
CA THR A 101 -13.36 19.64 -14.01
C THR A 101 -12.33 18.92 -14.89
N GLN A 102 -11.20 19.57 -15.15
CA GLN A 102 -10.07 18.92 -15.83
C GLN A 102 -9.57 17.68 -15.08
N ASP A 103 -9.61 17.72 -13.75
CA ASP A 103 -9.24 16.58 -12.91
C ASP A 103 -10.25 15.44 -13.03
N GLY A 104 -11.55 15.74 -13.15
CA GLY A 104 -12.62 14.79 -13.49
C GLY A 104 -12.38 14.08 -14.82
N TYR A 105 -12.07 14.84 -15.86
CA TYR A 105 -11.75 14.28 -17.18
C TYR A 105 -10.53 13.34 -17.12
N ARG A 106 -9.44 13.76 -16.46
CA ARG A 106 -8.23 12.95 -16.29
C ARG A 106 -8.53 11.67 -15.50
N TRP A 107 -9.24 11.81 -14.38
CA TRP A 107 -9.65 10.69 -13.54
C TRP A 107 -10.49 9.66 -14.30
N ARG A 108 -11.43 10.11 -15.14
CA ARG A 108 -12.24 9.23 -15.99
C ARG A 108 -11.40 8.50 -17.04
N LYS A 109 -10.48 9.20 -17.69
CA LYS A 109 -9.58 8.60 -18.69
C LYS A 109 -8.65 7.56 -18.06
N GLU A 110 -8.16 7.81 -16.85
CA GLU A 110 -7.42 6.82 -16.07
C GLU A 110 -8.26 5.59 -15.76
N LEU A 111 -9.50 5.79 -15.29
CA LEU A 111 -10.43 4.71 -14.96
C LEU A 111 -10.74 3.83 -16.18
N GLU A 112 -10.91 4.42 -17.35
CA GLU A 112 -11.09 3.69 -18.60
C GLU A 112 -9.85 2.87 -18.97
N ARG A 113 -8.66 3.44 -18.84
CA ARG A 113 -7.39 2.73 -19.07
C ARG A 113 -7.16 1.58 -18.09
N ILE A 114 -7.66 1.69 -16.85
CA ILE A 114 -7.62 0.62 -15.85
C ILE A 114 -8.53 -0.54 -16.27
N ARG A 115 -9.74 -0.25 -16.75
CA ARG A 115 -10.69 -1.27 -17.25
C ARG A 115 -10.23 -1.89 -18.56
N ARG A 116 -9.61 -1.10 -19.44
CA ARG A 116 -9.17 -1.48 -20.78
C ARG A 116 -7.73 -1.04 -21.01
N PRO A 117 -6.73 -1.76 -20.45
CA PRO A 117 -5.33 -1.40 -20.57
C PRO A 117 -4.84 -1.55 -22.02
N SER A 118 -4.02 -0.60 -22.46
CA SER A 118 -3.37 -0.66 -23.77
C SER A 118 -2.27 -1.72 -23.81
N PHE A 119 -1.79 -2.08 -25.01
CA PHE A 119 -0.69 -3.04 -25.15
C PHE A 119 0.59 -2.59 -24.41
N LEU A 120 0.93 -1.30 -24.50
CA LEU A 120 2.09 -0.73 -23.80
C LEU A 120 1.94 -0.80 -22.27
N ASP A 121 0.72 -0.63 -21.75
CA ASP A 121 0.44 -0.79 -20.32
C ASP A 121 0.70 -2.22 -19.86
N LYS A 122 0.22 -3.18 -20.64
CA LYS A 122 0.42 -4.61 -20.36
C LYS A 122 1.91 -4.97 -20.38
N MET A 123 2.67 -4.48 -21.36
CA MET A 123 4.12 -4.72 -21.45
C MET A 123 4.89 -4.11 -20.28
N LYS A 124 4.66 -2.83 -19.98
CA LYS A 124 5.28 -2.15 -18.83
C LYS A 124 4.97 -2.90 -17.53
N ARG A 125 3.73 -3.36 -17.37
CA ARG A 125 3.33 -4.11 -16.18
C ARG A 125 3.96 -5.49 -16.13
N SER A 126 4.09 -6.19 -17.25
CA SER A 126 4.78 -7.48 -17.32
C SER A 126 6.23 -7.39 -16.83
N VAL A 127 6.96 -6.36 -17.27
CA VAL A 127 8.35 -6.11 -16.83
C VAL A 127 8.40 -5.83 -15.33
N LEU A 128 7.50 -4.98 -14.82
CA LEU A 128 7.42 -4.65 -13.40
C LEU A 128 7.10 -5.88 -12.53
N ASN A 129 6.13 -6.69 -12.98
CA ASN A 129 5.73 -7.92 -12.30
C ASN A 129 6.88 -8.92 -12.24
N PHE A 130 7.59 -9.10 -13.36
CA PHE A 130 8.75 -9.99 -13.43
C PHE A 130 9.86 -9.54 -12.47
N TYR A 131 10.16 -8.24 -12.43
CA TYR A 131 11.14 -7.69 -11.47
C TYR A 131 10.72 -7.92 -10.02
N ASN A 132 9.46 -7.65 -9.67
CA ASN A 132 8.96 -7.85 -8.31
C ASN A 132 8.97 -9.33 -7.92
N MET A 133 8.55 -10.23 -8.82
CA MET A 133 8.62 -11.68 -8.62
C MET A 133 10.05 -12.15 -8.38
N LEU A 134 11.02 -11.71 -9.20
CA LEU A 134 12.43 -12.04 -9.01
C LEU A 134 12.97 -11.54 -7.67
N ARG A 135 12.64 -10.29 -7.31
CA ARG A 135 13.03 -9.69 -6.03
C ARG A 135 12.47 -10.49 -4.85
N ASP A 136 11.21 -10.88 -4.92
CA ASP A 136 10.55 -11.66 -3.86
C ASP A 136 11.18 -13.06 -3.76
N ALA A 137 11.43 -13.74 -4.89
CA ALA A 137 12.10 -15.04 -4.93
C ALA A 137 13.53 -14.98 -4.35
N PHE A 138 14.30 -13.93 -4.70
CA PHE A 138 15.64 -13.73 -4.13
C PHE A 138 15.60 -13.50 -2.61
N GLY A 139 14.61 -12.72 -2.13
CA GLY A 139 14.36 -12.52 -0.71
C GLY A 139 14.07 -13.83 0.04
N GLN A 140 13.18 -14.66 -0.52
CA GLN A 140 12.84 -15.97 0.05
C GLN A 140 14.03 -16.93 0.04
N ALA A 141 14.79 -17.00 -1.06
CA ALA A 141 15.99 -17.82 -1.16
C ALA A 141 17.07 -17.38 -0.15
N SER A 142 17.28 -16.07 0.02
CA SER A 142 18.22 -15.52 1.02
C SER A 142 17.82 -15.91 2.45
N GLN A 143 16.53 -15.83 2.78
CA GLN A 143 16.02 -16.26 4.09
C GLN A 143 16.20 -17.77 4.31
N ALA A 144 15.98 -18.60 3.29
CA ALA A 144 16.20 -20.04 3.38
C ALA A 144 17.68 -20.39 3.63
N ILE A 145 18.60 -19.71 2.96
CA ILE A 145 20.05 -19.89 3.15
C ILE A 145 20.46 -19.45 4.57
N LEU A 146 20.02 -18.28 5.03
CA LEU A 146 20.29 -17.82 6.40
C LEU A 146 19.70 -18.79 7.45
N GLY A 147 18.51 -19.33 7.20
CA GLY A 147 17.89 -20.34 8.05
C GLY A 147 18.69 -21.65 8.11
N ALA A 148 19.23 -22.11 6.97
CA ALA A 148 20.07 -23.30 6.92
C ALA A 148 21.40 -23.11 7.66
N ILE A 149 22.06 -21.96 7.48
CA ILE A 149 23.32 -21.63 8.17
C ILE A 149 23.12 -21.55 9.70
N ASN A 150 22.02 -20.93 10.15
CA ASN A 150 21.70 -20.86 11.58
C ASN A 150 21.41 -22.25 12.17
N LYS A 151 20.84 -23.17 11.38
CA LYS A 151 20.55 -24.56 11.80
C LYS A 151 21.81 -25.43 11.90
N ASP A 152 22.82 -25.16 11.09
CA ASP A 152 24.12 -25.86 11.12
C ASP A 152 25.11 -25.29 12.15
N SER A 153 24.82 -24.13 12.74
CA SER A 153 25.60 -23.64 13.88
C SER A 153 25.26 -24.44 15.16
N THR A 154 26.26 -25.16 15.67
CA THR A 154 26.23 -26.03 16.85
C THR A 154 25.95 -25.30 18.17
N ILE A 155 24.86 -24.53 18.28
CA ILE A 155 24.38 -23.85 19.50
C ILE A 155 22.96 -24.29 19.90
N SER A 156 22.30 -25.16 19.13
CA SER A 156 20.93 -25.61 19.40
C SER A 156 20.79 -26.87 20.28
N LYS A 157 21.87 -27.32 20.93
CA LYS A 157 21.87 -28.56 21.72
C LYS A 157 21.72 -28.38 23.24
N VAL A 158 21.11 -27.31 23.74
CA VAL A 158 20.65 -27.26 25.13
C VAL A 158 19.32 -26.52 25.28
N LYS A 159 18.28 -27.29 25.64
CA LYS A 159 17.04 -26.94 26.34
C LYS A 159 16.29 -25.69 25.84
N ASN A 160 15.33 -25.89 24.93
CA ASN A 160 13.95 -25.36 25.00
C ASN A 160 13.21 -25.61 23.66
N SER A 161 12.93 -26.88 23.36
CA SER A 161 12.19 -27.29 22.15
C SER A 161 10.72 -26.86 22.14
N ASP A 162 10.13 -26.54 23.29
CA ASP A 162 8.68 -26.29 23.38
C ASP A 162 8.28 -24.81 23.17
N LYS A 163 9.22 -23.86 23.36
CA LYS A 163 8.98 -22.43 23.10
C LYS A 163 9.16 -22.07 21.62
N GLN A 164 10.08 -22.73 20.92
CA GLN A 164 10.43 -22.45 19.52
C GLN A 164 9.37 -22.93 18.52
N ILE A 165 8.60 -23.98 18.87
CA ILE A 165 7.55 -24.53 17.99
C ILE A 165 6.30 -23.64 17.99
N ASN A 166 6.00 -22.95 19.11
CA ASN A 166 4.89 -22.00 19.16
C ASN A 166 5.20 -20.65 18.47
N GLU A 167 6.48 -20.25 18.40
CA GLU A 167 6.93 -19.13 17.56
C GLU A 167 6.90 -19.46 16.05
N LEU A 168 7.10 -20.73 15.67
CA LEU A 168 6.91 -21.19 14.29
C LEU A 168 5.43 -21.14 13.85
N LYS A 169 4.48 -21.37 14.77
CA LYS A 169 3.04 -21.22 14.49
C LYS A 169 2.60 -19.75 14.33
N SER A 170 3.26 -18.79 15.00
CA SER A 170 2.98 -17.35 14.81
C SER A 170 3.75 -16.75 13.62
N GLY A 171 4.85 -17.36 13.18
CA GLY A 171 5.62 -16.95 12.00
C GLY A 171 4.86 -17.04 10.66
N LEU A 172 3.84 -17.90 10.57
CA LEU A 172 2.97 -18.00 9.38
C LEU A 172 1.92 -16.88 9.29
N THR A 173 1.74 -16.09 10.36
CA THR A 173 0.83 -14.91 10.36
C THR A 173 1.51 -13.60 9.97
N ASN A 174 2.84 -13.59 9.80
CA ASN A 174 3.60 -12.44 9.30
C ASN A 174 4.24 -12.74 7.94
N LEU A 175 3.50 -13.40 7.05
CA LEU A 175 3.82 -13.35 5.63
C LEU A 175 3.67 -11.88 5.21
N VAL A 176 4.81 -11.16 5.18
CA VAL A 176 4.88 -9.85 4.53
C VAL A 176 4.24 -10.03 3.16
N PRO A 177 3.12 -9.35 2.86
CA PRO A 177 2.42 -9.60 1.62
C PRO A 177 3.40 -9.38 0.46
N ASN A 178 3.46 -10.35 -0.46
CA ASN A 178 4.41 -10.30 -1.56
C ASN A 178 4.17 -9.01 -2.37
N ALA A 179 5.26 -8.45 -2.92
CA ALA A 179 5.16 -7.29 -3.77
C ALA A 179 4.46 -7.64 -5.10
N TRP A 180 4.51 -8.91 -5.51
CA TRP A 180 3.73 -9.45 -6.63
C TRP A 180 2.80 -10.58 -6.20
N GLU A 181 1.53 -10.49 -6.64
CA GLU A 181 0.54 -11.54 -6.42
C GLU A 181 -0.27 -11.82 -7.70
N PRO A 182 -0.15 -13.02 -8.30
CA PRO A 182 -0.82 -13.32 -9.57
C PRO A 182 -2.34 -13.25 -9.48
N VAL A 183 -2.91 -13.53 -8.30
CA VAL A 183 -4.36 -13.42 -8.07
C VAL A 183 -4.81 -11.96 -8.17
N LEU A 184 -4.12 -11.03 -7.50
CA LEU A 184 -4.43 -9.61 -7.57
C LEU A 184 -4.20 -9.04 -8.97
N GLU A 185 -3.14 -9.50 -9.63
CA GLU A 185 -2.83 -9.11 -11.00
C GLU A 185 -3.94 -9.51 -11.99
N LYS A 186 -4.51 -10.72 -11.84
CA LYS A 186 -5.64 -11.19 -12.66
C LYS A 186 -6.88 -10.31 -12.51
N TYR A 187 -7.16 -9.83 -11.30
CA TYR A 187 -8.37 -9.06 -10.99
C TYR A 187 -8.20 -7.54 -11.10
N ARG A 188 -7.03 -7.04 -11.53
CA ARG A 188 -6.90 -5.61 -11.83
C ARG A 188 -7.89 -5.21 -12.93
N GLY A 189 -8.51 -4.06 -12.77
CA GLY A 189 -9.55 -3.53 -13.66
C GLY A 189 -10.93 -4.14 -13.44
N HIS A 190 -11.06 -5.18 -12.61
CA HIS A 190 -12.33 -5.85 -12.32
C HIS A 190 -12.97 -5.28 -11.05
N ARG A 191 -14.29 -5.45 -10.94
CA ARG A 191 -15.01 -5.17 -9.70
C ARG A 191 -14.77 -6.28 -8.68
N ILE A 192 -14.34 -5.87 -7.51
CA ILE A 192 -13.99 -6.73 -6.38
C ILE A 192 -14.73 -6.29 -5.12
N VAL A 193 -14.79 -7.18 -4.14
CA VAL A 193 -15.25 -6.88 -2.79
C VAL A 193 -14.07 -6.96 -1.83
N VAL A 194 -13.82 -5.87 -1.13
CA VAL A 194 -12.90 -5.80 -0.01
C VAL A 194 -13.66 -5.98 1.29
N GLU A 195 -13.12 -6.82 2.13
CA GLU A 195 -13.52 -6.92 3.52
C GLU A 195 -12.52 -6.17 4.39
N ARG A 196 -13.02 -5.28 5.23
CA ARG A 196 -12.22 -4.49 6.17
C ARG A 196 -12.74 -4.69 7.58
N LYS A 197 -11.81 -4.85 8.52
CA LYS A 197 -12.15 -4.91 9.95
C LYS A 197 -12.37 -3.51 10.50
N THR A 198 -13.48 -3.32 11.22
CA THR A 198 -13.83 -2.10 11.96
C THR A 198 -14.05 -2.43 13.44
N SER A 199 -14.26 -1.39 14.26
CA SER A 199 -14.65 -1.51 15.66
C SER A 199 -16.00 -2.26 15.83
N GLN A 200 -16.92 -2.08 14.89
CA GLN A 200 -18.28 -2.64 14.93
C GLN A 200 -18.43 -3.99 14.21
N GLY A 201 -17.39 -4.46 13.50
CA GLY A 201 -17.43 -5.74 12.80
C GLY A 201 -16.63 -5.76 11.51
N MET A 202 -17.09 -6.55 10.54
CA MET A 202 -16.50 -6.61 9.20
C MET A 202 -17.38 -5.86 8.23
N VAL A 203 -16.82 -4.90 7.51
CA VAL A 203 -17.53 -4.15 6.46
C VAL A 203 -17.10 -4.69 5.11
N LYS A 204 -18.07 -4.86 4.20
CA LYS A 204 -17.83 -5.31 2.82
C LYS A 204 -18.07 -4.15 1.87
N GLU A 205 -17.04 -3.77 1.13
CA GLU A 205 -17.08 -2.63 0.21
C GLU A 205 -16.74 -3.10 -1.19
N SER A 206 -17.45 -2.62 -2.20
CA SER A 206 -17.24 -3.03 -3.59
C SER A 206 -16.64 -1.88 -4.40
N GLY A 207 -15.69 -2.19 -5.28
CA GLY A 207 -15.02 -1.18 -6.11
C GLY A 207 -14.18 -1.84 -7.20
N ILE A 208 -13.45 -1.04 -7.97
CA ILE A 208 -12.60 -1.51 -9.08
C ILE A 208 -11.14 -1.55 -8.60
N LEU A 209 -10.49 -2.70 -8.69
CA LEU A 209 -9.08 -2.81 -8.33
C LEU A 209 -8.21 -2.08 -9.36
N GLU A 210 -7.59 -0.96 -8.99
CA GLU A 210 -6.66 -0.24 -9.86
C GLU A 210 -5.23 -0.78 -9.75
N ASP A 211 -4.71 -0.88 -8.53
CA ASP A 211 -3.34 -1.34 -8.29
C ASP A 211 -3.20 -1.90 -6.88
N TYR A 212 -2.05 -2.51 -6.61
CA TYR A 212 -1.68 -3.00 -5.30
C TYR A 212 -0.18 -2.90 -5.09
N SER A 213 0.23 -2.79 -3.83
CA SER A 213 1.60 -2.94 -3.37
C SER A 213 1.66 -4.03 -2.29
N SER A 214 2.84 -4.27 -1.71
CA SER A 214 2.95 -5.13 -0.54
C SER A 214 2.18 -4.59 0.69
N LYS A 215 1.90 -3.28 0.73
CA LYS A 215 1.22 -2.63 1.86
C LYS A 215 -0.22 -2.22 1.57
N TYR A 216 -0.55 -1.91 0.31
CA TYR A 216 -1.83 -1.27 0.01
C TYR A 216 -2.58 -1.91 -1.16
N LEU A 217 -3.90 -1.74 -1.15
CA LEU A 217 -4.80 -1.99 -2.26
C LEU A 217 -5.42 -0.65 -2.68
N LEU A 218 -5.20 -0.24 -3.93
CA LEU A 218 -5.83 0.95 -4.50
C LEU A 218 -7.08 0.56 -5.28
N ILE A 219 -8.22 1.09 -4.84
CA ILE A 219 -9.54 0.71 -5.34
C ILE A 219 -10.32 1.98 -5.69
N ARG A 220 -10.88 1.98 -6.90
CA ARG A 220 -11.62 3.11 -7.47
C ARG A 220 -13.12 2.87 -7.39
N GLU A 221 -13.90 3.96 -7.34
CA GLU A 221 -15.37 3.90 -7.33
C GLU A 221 -15.94 2.96 -6.24
N VAL A 222 -15.42 3.09 -5.02
CA VAL A 222 -15.87 2.31 -3.87
C VAL A 222 -17.28 2.70 -3.46
N LYS A 223 -18.14 1.69 -3.35
CA LYS A 223 -19.45 1.77 -2.68
C LYS A 223 -19.25 1.56 -1.19
N ILE A 224 -19.27 2.65 -0.44
CA ILE A 224 -19.10 2.66 1.01
C ILE A 224 -20.33 2.04 1.67
N GLN A 225 -20.11 1.10 2.61
CA GLN A 225 -21.16 0.51 3.44
C GLN A 225 -20.98 0.82 4.93
N ASP A 226 -19.86 1.44 5.30
CA ASP A 226 -19.54 1.84 6.66
C ASP A 226 -20.43 3.02 7.09
N THR A 227 -21.35 2.79 8.03
CA THR A 227 -22.34 3.77 8.47
C THR A 227 -21.70 4.98 9.14
N GLU A 228 -20.67 4.78 9.97
CA GLU A 228 -19.97 5.86 10.67
C GLU A 228 -19.30 6.81 9.67
N LEU A 229 -18.62 6.22 8.67
CA LEU A 229 -17.99 6.97 7.60
C LEU A 229 -19.04 7.69 6.73
N LEU A 230 -20.16 7.04 6.42
CA LEU A 230 -21.24 7.67 5.65
C LEU A 230 -21.83 8.87 6.38
N ASP A 231 -22.01 8.79 7.70
CA ASP A 231 -22.54 9.90 8.49
C ASP A 231 -21.55 11.05 8.59
N PHE A 232 -20.25 10.75 8.74
CA PHE A 232 -19.19 11.75 8.61
C PHE A 232 -19.23 12.46 7.24
N LEU A 233 -19.32 11.70 6.14
CA LEU A 233 -19.34 12.24 4.78
C LEU A 233 -20.62 13.03 4.44
N LYS A 234 -21.76 12.74 5.07
CA LYS A 234 -22.99 13.54 4.91
C LYS A 234 -22.87 14.91 5.58
N ASN A 235 -22.17 14.95 6.71
CA ASN A 235 -21.96 16.16 7.51
C ASN A 235 -20.84 17.02 6.93
N ASP A 236 -19.81 16.41 6.35
CA ASP A 236 -18.81 17.10 5.53
C ASP A 236 -19.48 17.55 4.23
N SER A 237 -19.34 18.82 3.85
CA SER A 237 -20.03 19.46 2.71
C SER A 237 -19.69 18.90 1.32
N THR A 238 -19.09 17.71 1.23
CA THR A 238 -18.71 16.99 0.01
C THR A 238 -19.90 16.38 -0.75
N ARG A 239 -21.09 17.00 -0.61
CA ARG A 239 -22.40 16.61 -1.17
C ARG A 239 -22.43 16.34 -2.69
N GLY A 240 -21.39 16.71 -3.44
CA GLY A 240 -21.32 16.53 -4.89
C GLY A 240 -20.81 15.17 -5.36
N ASN A 241 -19.89 14.52 -4.62
CA ASN A 241 -19.20 13.34 -5.15
C ASN A 241 -19.69 12.04 -4.53
N LYS A 242 -20.52 11.32 -5.30
CA LYS A 242 -21.03 9.99 -4.92
C LYS A 242 -19.96 8.89 -4.98
N LYS A 243 -18.83 9.15 -5.64
CA LYS A 243 -17.77 8.17 -5.90
C LYS A 243 -16.56 8.49 -5.06
N HIS A 244 -16.01 7.45 -4.44
CA HIS A 244 -14.86 7.55 -3.57
C HIS A 244 -13.81 6.55 -4.00
N ASP A 245 -12.55 6.96 -3.98
CA ASP A 245 -11.41 6.09 -4.18
C ASP A 245 -10.78 5.79 -2.83
N PHE A 246 -10.34 4.55 -2.62
CA PHE A 246 -9.72 4.13 -1.38
C PHE A 246 -8.35 3.52 -1.64
N ILE A 247 -7.42 3.83 -0.76
CA ILE A 247 -6.21 3.05 -0.56
C ILE A 247 -6.40 2.31 0.75
N TYR A 248 -6.64 1.01 0.69
CA TYR A 248 -6.77 0.18 1.90
C TYR A 248 -5.43 -0.39 2.32
N ASN A 249 -5.20 -0.46 3.63
CA ASN A 249 -4.06 -1.13 4.20
C ASN A 249 -4.28 -2.65 4.21
N ARG A 250 -3.36 -3.41 3.62
CA ARG A 250 -3.44 -4.87 3.45
C ARG A 250 -3.34 -5.66 4.74
N SER A 251 -2.81 -5.08 5.81
CA SER A 251 -2.83 -5.72 7.13
C SER A 251 -4.22 -5.72 7.77
N LEU A 252 -5.10 -4.81 7.34
CA LEU A 252 -6.44 -4.59 7.92
C LEU A 252 -7.59 -4.86 6.94
N SER A 253 -7.26 -5.19 5.68
CA SER A 253 -8.23 -5.40 4.61
C SER A 253 -7.77 -6.51 3.65
N MET A 254 -8.74 -7.21 3.07
CA MET A 254 -8.47 -8.28 2.11
C MET A 254 -9.54 -8.39 1.04
N ILE A 255 -9.15 -8.84 -0.14
CA ILE A 255 -10.07 -9.12 -1.25
C ILE A 255 -10.54 -10.56 -1.09
N ARG A 256 -11.85 -10.76 -0.94
CA ARG A 256 -12.45 -12.10 -0.79
C ARG A 256 -13.33 -12.53 -1.94
N HIS A 257 -13.92 -11.57 -2.65
CA HIS A 257 -14.91 -11.87 -3.69
C HIS A 257 -14.72 -10.98 -4.91
N THR A 258 -15.12 -11.51 -6.07
CA THR A 258 -15.35 -10.73 -7.29
C THR A 258 -16.84 -10.47 -7.44
N VAL A 259 -17.20 -9.34 -8.04
CA VAL A 259 -18.60 -9.01 -8.34
C VAL A 259 -18.88 -9.34 -9.79
N HIS A 260 -19.99 -10.03 -10.07
CA HIS A 260 -20.44 -10.23 -11.45
C HIS A 260 -20.84 -8.87 -12.02
N THR A 261 -20.28 -8.52 -13.18
CA THR A 261 -20.54 -7.25 -13.89
C THR A 261 -21.24 -7.51 -15.19
#